data_AF-A0A651GPT6-F1
#
_entry.id   AF-A0A651GPT6-F1
#
_cell.length_a   1.000
_cell.length_b   1.000
_cell.length_c   1.000
_cell.angle_alpha   90.00
_cell.angle_beta   90.00
_cell.angle_gamma   90.00
#
_symmetry.space_group_name_H-M   'P 1'
#
loop_
_entity.id
_entity.type
_entity.pdbx_description
1 polymer ?
#
loop_
_entity_poly.entity_id
_entity_poly.type
_entity_poly.pdbx_seq_one_letter_code
_entity_poly.pdbx_strand_id
1 'polypeptide(L)'
;MDDDSGWNDLLLQLWSDDVRDAVVARIEAASVGRRGWLVRVFAAPEAVRRELTETVHALVLAAIRDETGADLDVLGSQAAWECYEQVWDELAQRWSGGGRTEVVAIGREPEIVRLLVALPGEAAVCAGVDVRTDGTADPLWLKGRLRVDADGLRAYLRLDGGRAPTAVHDAIHTILGVLDRG
;
A
#
# COMPACT_ATOMS: atom_id res chain seq x y z
N MET A 1 -16.94 -31.67 16.24
CA MET A 1 -17.28 -30.36 16.82
C MET A 1 -16.25 -30.14 17.92
N ASP A 2 -15.05 -29.71 17.52
CA ASP A 2 -13.91 -29.40 18.41
C ASP A 2 -12.78 -28.66 17.66
N ASP A 3 -13.11 -27.85 16.63
CA ASP A 3 -12.09 -27.25 15.75
C ASP A 3 -11.87 -25.73 15.95
N ASP A 4 -12.73 -25.02 16.70
CA ASP A 4 -12.62 -23.54 16.83
C ASP A 4 -11.75 -23.08 18.02
N SER A 5 -11.48 -23.97 18.99
CA SER A 5 -10.63 -23.65 20.15
C SER A 5 -9.14 -23.80 19.86
N GLY A 6 -8.75 -24.79 19.05
CA GLY A 6 -7.34 -25.08 18.75
C GLY A 6 -6.64 -23.97 17.96
N TRP A 7 -7.35 -23.31 17.04
CA TRP A 7 -6.79 -22.19 16.27
C TRP A 7 -6.62 -20.92 17.11
N ASN A 8 -7.51 -20.67 18.06
CA ASN A 8 -7.39 -19.53 18.98
C ASN A 8 -6.20 -19.72 19.93
N ASP A 9 -6.03 -20.93 20.47
CA ASP A 9 -4.90 -21.25 21.35
C ASP A 9 -3.57 -21.21 20.59
N LEU A 10 -3.55 -21.69 19.34
CA LEU A 10 -2.37 -21.62 18.48
C LEU A 10 -1.99 -20.16 18.16
N LEU A 11 -2.96 -19.33 17.77
CA LEU A 11 -2.73 -17.91 17.48
C LEU A 11 -2.19 -17.19 18.72
N LEU A 12 -2.81 -17.37 19.88
CA LEU A 12 -2.38 -16.74 21.13
C LEU A 12 -1.02 -17.23 21.64
N GLN A 13 -0.64 -18.48 21.36
CA GLN A 13 0.68 -19.01 21.70
C GLN A 13 1.78 -18.50 20.78
N LEU A 14 1.45 -18.24 19.51
CA LEU A 14 2.41 -17.76 18.51
C LEU A 14 2.52 -16.24 18.46
N TRP A 15 1.45 -15.53 18.82
CA TRP A 15 1.40 -14.08 18.68
C TRP A 15 2.39 -13.38 19.60
N SER A 16 3.24 -12.56 18.98
CA SER A 16 4.28 -11.78 19.64
C SER A 16 4.54 -10.53 18.81
N ASP A 17 5.28 -9.57 19.39
CA ASP A 17 5.72 -8.37 18.66
C ASP A 17 6.51 -8.74 17.39
N ASP A 18 7.34 -9.78 17.45
CA ASP A 18 8.11 -10.26 16.29
C ASP A 18 7.20 -10.78 15.17
N VAL A 19 6.13 -11.50 15.51
CA VAL A 19 5.14 -11.99 14.53
C VAL A 19 4.35 -10.84 13.94
N ARG A 20 3.90 -9.87 14.75
CA ARG A 20 3.24 -8.66 14.26
C ARG A 20 4.14 -7.93 13.26
N ASP A 21 5.40 -7.72 13.62
CA ASP A 21 6.37 -7.00 12.78
C ASP A 21 6.66 -7.76 11.47
N ALA A 22 6.71 -9.09 11.51
CA ALA A 22 6.81 -9.94 10.32
C ALA A 22 5.59 -9.82 9.40
N VAL A 23 4.37 -9.82 9.96
CA VAL A 23 3.12 -9.57 9.22
C VAL A 23 3.16 -8.20 8.56
N VAL A 24 3.50 -7.15 9.30
CA VAL A 24 3.61 -5.78 8.78
C VAL A 24 4.66 -5.72 7.65
N ALA A 25 5.83 -6.32 7.83
CA ALA A 25 6.87 -6.37 6.80
C ALA A 25 6.38 -7.09 5.53
N ARG A 26 5.61 -8.18 5.66
CA ARG A 26 4.99 -8.88 4.52
C ARG A 26 4.01 -7.98 3.78
N ILE A 27 3.15 -7.25 4.50
CA ILE A 27 2.20 -6.29 3.93
C ILE A 27 2.93 -5.19 3.16
N GLU A 28 4.00 -4.63 3.72
CA GLU A 28 4.82 -3.60 3.08
C GLU A 28 5.54 -4.10 1.83
N ALA A 29 5.97 -5.37 1.83
CA ALA A 29 6.57 -6.00 0.66
C ALA A 29 5.53 -6.28 -0.44
N ALA A 30 4.38 -6.83 -0.08
CA ALA A 30 3.28 -7.14 -1.01
C ALA A 30 2.63 -5.90 -1.63
N SER A 31 2.72 -4.75 -0.94
CA SER A 31 2.19 -3.47 -1.39
C SER A 31 3.13 -2.67 -2.28
N VAL A 32 4.34 -3.14 -2.60
CA VAL A 32 5.23 -2.46 -3.56
C VAL A 32 4.51 -2.27 -4.91
N GLY A 33 4.46 -1.04 -5.41
CA GLY A 33 3.68 -0.68 -6.60
C GLY A 33 2.19 -0.44 -6.33
N ARG A 34 1.78 -0.47 -5.06
CA ARG A 34 0.42 -0.17 -4.58
C ARG A 34 0.44 0.56 -3.23
N ARG A 35 1.58 1.13 -2.82
CA ARG A 35 1.74 1.79 -1.50
C ARG A 35 0.83 3.01 -1.33
N GLY A 36 0.42 3.64 -2.44
CA GLY A 36 -0.58 4.70 -2.42
C GLY A 36 -1.90 4.27 -1.79
N TRP A 37 -2.25 2.98 -1.85
CA TRP A 37 -3.44 2.43 -1.20
C TRP A 37 -3.34 2.53 0.33
N LEU A 38 -2.20 2.10 0.89
CA LEU A 38 -1.94 2.19 2.33
C LEU A 38 -1.99 3.64 2.79
N VAL A 39 -1.30 4.56 2.09
CA VAL A 39 -1.32 5.98 2.46
C VAL A 39 -2.74 6.53 2.46
N ARG A 40 -3.56 6.25 1.43
CA ARG A 40 -4.94 6.77 1.35
C ARG A 40 -5.82 6.23 2.47
N VAL A 41 -5.77 4.92 2.72
CA VAL A 41 -6.58 4.27 3.77
C VAL A 41 -6.20 4.80 5.15
N PHE A 42 -4.90 4.92 5.46
CA PHE A 42 -4.47 5.31 6.80
C PHE A 42 -4.40 6.82 7.05
N ALA A 43 -4.20 7.64 6.01
CA ALA A 43 -4.14 9.10 6.18
C ALA A 43 -5.52 9.77 6.24
N ALA A 44 -6.52 9.20 5.58
CA ALA A 44 -7.88 9.76 5.51
C ALA A 44 -8.94 8.65 5.34
N PRO A 45 -9.14 7.78 6.35
CA PRO A 45 -10.02 6.61 6.24
C PRO A 45 -11.48 6.96 5.91
N GLU A 46 -11.96 8.14 6.31
CA GLU A 46 -13.33 8.58 6.03
C GLU A 46 -13.53 9.17 4.63
N ALA A 47 -12.43 9.53 3.95
CA ALA A 47 -12.46 10.12 2.61
C ALA A 47 -12.10 9.12 1.51
N VAL A 48 -11.68 7.90 1.88
CA VAL A 48 -11.30 6.86 0.95
C VAL A 48 -12.51 6.03 0.54
N ARG A 49 -12.48 5.50 -0.68
CA ARG A 49 -13.54 4.62 -1.18
C ARG A 49 -13.54 3.31 -0.39
N ARG A 50 -14.73 2.83 -0.05
CA ARG A 50 -14.93 1.61 0.74
C ARG A 50 -14.20 0.39 0.16
N GLU A 51 -14.20 0.23 -1.16
CA GLU A 51 -13.57 -0.93 -1.81
C GLU A 51 -12.05 -0.95 -1.60
N LEU A 52 -11.43 0.23 -1.47
CA LEU A 52 -10.00 0.31 -1.21
C LEU A 52 -9.68 -0.07 0.24
N THR A 53 -10.50 0.38 1.19
CA THR A 53 -10.39 -0.03 2.60
C THR A 53 -10.57 -1.54 2.73
N GLU A 54 -11.59 -2.12 2.09
CA GLU A 54 -11.83 -3.56 2.06
C GLU A 54 -10.65 -4.34 1.46
N THR A 55 -10.00 -3.79 0.42
CA THR A 55 -8.79 -4.39 -0.16
C THR A 55 -7.63 -4.41 0.84
N VAL A 56 -7.44 -3.33 1.61
CA VAL A 56 -6.39 -3.28 2.64
C VAL A 56 -6.73 -4.20 3.81
N HIS A 57 -7.99 -4.29 4.23
CA HIS A 57 -8.46 -5.27 5.22
C HIS A 57 -8.13 -6.71 4.79
N ALA A 58 -8.52 -7.09 3.57
CA ALA A 58 -8.25 -8.42 3.04
C ALA A 58 -6.74 -8.74 2.99
N LEU A 59 -5.91 -7.73 2.68
CA LEU A 59 -4.46 -7.88 2.67
C LEU A 59 -3.87 -8.09 4.07
N VAL A 60 -4.40 -7.42 5.09
CA VAL A 60 -4.01 -7.64 6.49
C VAL A 60 -4.38 -9.05 6.95
N LEU A 61 -5.63 -9.47 6.71
CA LEU A 61 -6.12 -10.79 7.10
C LEU A 61 -5.32 -11.90 6.42
N ALA A 62 -5.05 -11.78 5.12
CA ALA A 62 -4.22 -12.72 4.38
C ALA A 62 -2.80 -12.81 4.94
N ALA A 63 -2.17 -11.67 5.26
CA ALA A 63 -0.82 -11.67 5.79
C ALA A 63 -0.72 -12.29 7.19
N ILE A 64 -1.71 -12.09 8.06
CA ILE A 64 -1.79 -12.76 9.37
C ILE A 64 -1.95 -14.26 9.19
N ARG A 65 -2.85 -14.68 8.30
CA ARG A 65 -3.06 -16.10 7.97
C ARG A 65 -1.79 -16.74 7.44
N ASP A 66 -1.06 -16.07 6.55
CA ASP A 66 0.17 -16.60 5.97
C ASP A 66 1.30 -16.73 7.00
N GLU A 67 1.36 -15.85 8.01
CA GLU A 67 2.40 -15.92 9.05
C GLU A 67 2.07 -16.92 10.16
N THR A 68 0.79 -17.02 10.54
CA THR A 68 0.37 -17.77 11.74
C THR A 68 -0.36 -19.07 11.43
N GLY A 69 -0.83 -19.25 10.19
CA GLY A 69 -1.73 -20.33 9.79
C GLY A 69 -3.19 -20.14 10.25
N ALA A 70 -3.47 -19.12 11.07
CA ALA A 70 -4.78 -18.88 11.65
C ALA A 70 -5.68 -18.11 10.69
N ASP A 71 -6.92 -18.59 10.49
CA ASP A 71 -7.92 -17.92 9.68
C ASP A 71 -8.86 -17.07 10.56
N LEU A 72 -8.60 -15.76 10.60
CA LEU A 72 -9.32 -14.84 11.49
C LEU A 72 -10.80 -14.70 11.13
N ASP A 73 -11.16 -14.89 9.86
CA ASP A 73 -12.56 -14.87 9.41
C ASP A 73 -13.36 -16.04 10.00
N VAL A 74 -12.68 -17.15 10.32
CA VAL A 74 -13.26 -18.35 10.93
C VAL A 74 -13.26 -18.25 12.46
N LEU A 75 -12.22 -17.65 13.04
CA LEU A 75 -12.01 -17.63 14.49
C LEU A 75 -13.04 -16.80 15.26
N GLY A 76 -13.54 -15.71 14.69
CA GLY A 76 -14.62 -14.88 15.26
C GLY A 76 -14.40 -14.41 16.70
N SER A 77 -13.17 -14.50 17.23
CA SER A 77 -12.86 -14.31 18.64
C SER A 77 -12.33 -12.91 18.90
N GLN A 78 -12.55 -12.39 20.11
CA GLN A 78 -12.03 -11.08 20.50
C GLN A 78 -10.49 -11.04 20.43
N ALA A 79 -9.82 -12.14 20.77
CA ALA A 79 -8.36 -12.26 20.69
C ALA A 79 -7.81 -12.18 19.25
N ALA A 80 -8.52 -12.77 18.28
CA ALA A 80 -8.19 -12.64 16.86
C ALA A 80 -8.30 -11.18 16.39
N TRP A 81 -9.31 -10.47 16.86
CA TRP A 81 -9.48 -9.04 16.57
C TRP A 81 -8.37 -8.18 17.18
N GLU A 82 -7.92 -8.46 18.40
CA GLU A 82 -6.81 -7.73 19.03
C GLU A 82 -5.50 -7.88 18.22
N CYS A 83 -5.23 -9.06 17.67
CA CYS A 83 -4.06 -9.27 16.80
C CYS A 83 -4.15 -8.44 15.51
N TYR A 84 -5.34 -8.43 14.91
CA TYR A 84 -5.64 -7.61 13.73
C TYR A 84 -5.48 -6.11 14.03
N GLU A 85 -6.01 -5.62 15.14
CA GLU A 85 -5.94 -4.21 15.54
C GLU A 85 -4.49 -3.77 15.75
N GLN A 86 -3.66 -4.60 16.39
CA GLN A 86 -2.23 -4.30 16.55
C GLN A 86 -1.51 -4.13 15.20
N VAL A 87 -1.81 -4.96 14.21
CA VAL A 87 -1.23 -4.82 12.85
C VAL A 87 -1.76 -3.55 12.18
N TRP A 88 -3.06 -3.30 12.29
CA TRP A 88 -3.69 -2.12 11.71
C TRP A 88 -3.12 -0.82 12.26
N ASP A 89 -2.93 -0.74 13.58
CA ASP A 89 -2.35 0.42 14.25
C ASP A 89 -0.89 0.63 13.85
N GLU A 90 -0.10 -0.43 13.74
CA GLU A 90 1.29 -0.33 13.31
C GLU A 90 1.40 0.17 11.85
N LEU A 91 0.51 -0.31 10.97
CA LEU A 91 0.41 0.22 9.61
C LEU A 91 -0.05 1.68 9.61
N ALA A 92 -1.02 2.05 10.44
CA ALA A 92 -1.50 3.42 10.55
C ALA A 92 -0.38 4.37 10.97
N GLN A 93 0.43 3.98 11.96
CA GLN A 93 1.59 4.76 12.42
C GLN A 93 2.60 4.98 11.29
N ARG A 94 2.89 3.94 10.50
CA ARG A 94 3.88 4.02 9.41
C ARG A 94 3.37 4.77 8.18
N TRP A 95 2.10 4.60 7.81
CA TRP A 95 1.59 5.01 6.50
C TRP A 95 0.70 6.24 6.50
N SER A 96 0.10 6.63 7.64
CA SER A 96 -0.71 7.87 7.73
C SER A 96 0.08 9.15 7.42
N GLY A 97 1.40 9.13 7.67
CA GLY A 97 2.34 10.20 7.35
C GLY A 97 2.87 10.19 5.90
N GLY A 98 2.44 9.22 5.09
CA GLY A 98 2.90 8.99 3.72
C GLY A 98 3.92 7.84 3.58
N GLY A 99 4.33 7.21 4.69
CA GLY A 99 5.25 6.06 4.68
C GLY A 99 6.51 6.31 3.85
N ARG A 100 6.81 5.36 2.95
CA ARG A 100 7.99 5.42 2.07
C ARG A 100 7.76 6.19 0.76
N THR A 101 6.67 6.94 0.63
CA THR A 101 6.43 7.76 -0.56
C THR A 101 7.24 9.06 -0.53
N GLU A 102 7.82 9.41 -1.67
CA GLU A 102 8.67 10.57 -1.82
C GLU A 102 7.84 11.85 -2.04
N VAL A 103 8.27 12.96 -1.44
CA VAL A 103 7.60 14.26 -1.57
C VAL A 103 8.11 14.97 -2.81
N VAL A 104 7.21 15.40 -3.68
CA VAL A 104 7.60 16.22 -4.85
C VAL A 104 7.99 17.63 -4.39
N ALA A 105 9.13 18.12 -4.89
CA ALA A 105 9.63 19.46 -4.60
C ALA A 105 8.62 20.56 -5.02
N ILE A 106 8.57 21.64 -4.23
CA ILE A 106 7.65 22.76 -4.46
C ILE A 106 7.91 23.40 -5.81
N GLY A 107 6.85 23.62 -6.59
CA GLY A 107 6.87 24.18 -7.94
C GLY A 107 7.04 23.14 -9.04
N ARG A 108 7.38 21.88 -8.70
CA ARG A 108 7.49 20.78 -9.66
C ARG A 108 6.19 19.98 -9.78
N GLU A 109 5.24 20.17 -8.87
CA GLU A 109 3.99 19.40 -8.82
C GLU A 109 3.18 19.43 -10.13
N PRO A 110 2.99 20.58 -10.82
CA PRO A 110 2.19 20.61 -12.05
C PRO A 110 2.77 19.73 -13.18
N GLU A 111 4.09 19.66 -13.28
CA GLU A 111 4.78 18.81 -14.25
C GLU A 111 4.61 17.34 -13.89
N ILE A 112 4.80 16.99 -12.62
CA ILE A 112 4.66 15.61 -12.15
C ILE A 112 3.21 15.13 -12.28
N VAL A 113 2.22 15.95 -11.92
CA VAL A 113 0.79 15.61 -12.11
C VAL A 113 0.49 15.30 -13.57
N ARG A 114 0.97 16.14 -14.50
CA ARG A 114 0.78 15.88 -15.93
C ARG A 114 1.38 14.55 -16.38
N LEU A 115 2.57 14.22 -15.90
CA LEU A 115 3.22 12.95 -16.22
C LEU A 115 2.43 11.77 -15.63
N LEU A 116 2.05 11.85 -14.36
CA LEU A 116 1.28 10.81 -13.66
C LEU A 116 -0.06 10.51 -14.33
N VAL A 117 -0.80 11.54 -14.75
CA VAL A 117 -2.10 11.39 -15.43
C VAL A 117 -1.94 10.80 -16.84
N ALA A 118 -0.79 10.99 -17.48
CA ALA A 118 -0.48 10.43 -18.80
C ALA A 118 0.07 9.00 -18.75
N LEU A 119 0.42 8.48 -17.57
CA LEU A 119 0.89 7.10 -17.43
C LEU A 119 -0.24 6.11 -17.72
N PRO A 120 0.08 4.92 -18.28
CA PRO A 120 -0.84 3.80 -18.29
C PRO A 120 -1.29 3.45 -16.87
N GLY A 121 -2.52 2.96 -16.72
CA GLY A 121 -3.14 2.73 -15.40
C GLY A 121 -2.26 1.93 -14.43
N GLU A 122 -1.61 0.86 -14.89
CA GLU A 122 -0.71 0.05 -14.06
C GLU A 122 0.51 0.84 -13.55
N ALA A 123 1.14 1.64 -14.41
CA ALA A 123 2.28 2.48 -14.05
C ALA A 123 1.86 3.63 -13.13
N ALA A 124 0.68 4.22 -13.36
CA ALA A 124 0.10 5.24 -12.50
C ALA A 124 -0.16 4.69 -11.09
N VAL A 125 -0.76 3.50 -10.99
CA VAL A 125 -0.96 2.81 -9.70
C VAL A 125 0.37 2.55 -9.01
N CYS A 126 1.40 2.13 -9.76
CA CYS A 126 2.76 1.95 -9.23
C CYS A 126 3.39 3.25 -8.70
N ALA A 127 2.98 4.41 -9.20
CA ALA A 127 3.38 5.71 -8.66
C ALA A 127 2.57 6.18 -7.44
N GLY A 128 1.55 5.42 -7.03
CA GLY A 128 0.64 5.76 -5.93
C GLY A 128 -0.63 6.50 -6.36
N VAL A 129 -0.91 6.61 -7.66
CA VAL A 129 -2.14 7.21 -8.21
C VAL A 129 -3.32 6.26 -7.98
N ASP A 130 -4.48 6.80 -7.55
CA ASP A 130 -5.74 6.04 -7.58
C ASP A 130 -6.36 6.20 -8.97
N VAL A 131 -6.46 5.10 -9.71
CA VAL A 131 -7.05 5.07 -11.05
C VAL A 131 -8.47 4.52 -10.92
N ARG A 132 -9.45 5.38 -11.16
CA ARG A 132 -10.88 5.02 -11.09
C ARG A 132 -11.31 4.19 -12.28
N THR A 133 -12.46 3.52 -12.16
CA THR A 133 -13.06 2.70 -13.22
C THR A 133 -13.40 3.49 -14.48
N ASP A 134 -13.63 4.80 -14.36
CA ASP A 134 -13.86 5.71 -15.48
C ASP A 134 -12.55 6.20 -16.15
N GLY A 135 -11.39 5.72 -15.68
CA GLY A 135 -10.07 6.12 -16.18
C GLY A 135 -9.52 7.40 -15.56
N THR A 136 -10.24 8.04 -14.64
CA THR A 136 -9.75 9.22 -13.93
C THR A 136 -8.58 8.85 -13.02
N ALA A 137 -7.43 9.50 -13.25
CA ALA A 137 -6.24 9.39 -12.42
C ALA A 137 -6.24 10.46 -11.32
N ASP A 138 -6.24 10.04 -10.06
CA ASP A 138 -6.13 10.91 -8.89
C ASP A 138 -4.73 10.78 -8.25
N PRO A 139 -3.83 11.77 -8.44
CA PRO A 139 -2.50 11.76 -7.82
C PRO A 139 -2.57 11.77 -6.29
N LEU A 140 -1.54 11.20 -5.64
CA LEU A 140 -1.51 11.10 -4.19
C LEU A 140 -1.13 12.44 -3.54
N TRP A 141 -2.13 13.14 -3.01
CA TRP A 141 -1.95 14.36 -2.23
C TRP A 141 -2.07 14.07 -0.74
N LEU A 142 -1.07 14.49 0.03
CA LEU A 142 -1.08 14.37 1.48
C LEU A 142 -0.67 15.70 2.11
N LYS A 143 -1.56 16.29 2.93
CA LYS A 143 -1.33 17.56 3.62
C LYS A 143 -0.87 18.68 2.66
N GLY A 144 -1.48 18.74 1.48
CA GLY A 144 -1.17 19.74 0.45
C GLY A 144 0.11 19.48 -0.34
N ARG A 145 0.78 18.34 -0.15
CA ARG A 145 2.00 17.97 -0.89
C ARG A 145 1.78 16.73 -1.73
N LEU A 146 2.26 16.78 -2.97
CA LEU A 146 2.22 15.64 -3.89
C LEU A 146 3.26 14.60 -3.47
N ARG A 147 2.85 13.34 -3.47
CA ARG A 147 3.66 12.18 -3.11
C ARG A 147 3.74 11.19 -4.28
N VAL A 148 4.86 10.49 -4.39
CA VAL A 148 5.08 9.45 -5.42
C VAL A 148 5.72 8.21 -4.80
N ASP A 149 5.23 7.02 -5.17
CA ASP A 149 5.91 5.75 -4.87
C ASP A 149 7.01 5.48 -5.90
N ALA A 150 8.20 6.02 -5.65
CA ALA A 150 9.35 5.86 -6.55
C ALA A 150 9.82 4.41 -6.62
N ASP A 151 9.75 3.65 -5.52
CA ASP A 151 10.09 2.23 -5.50
C ASP A 151 9.11 1.42 -6.35
N GLY A 152 7.82 1.76 -6.31
CA GLY A 152 6.81 1.18 -7.17
C GLY A 152 7.10 1.43 -8.65
N LEU A 153 7.46 2.65 -9.03
CA LEU A 153 7.91 2.97 -10.39
C LEU A 153 9.18 2.21 -10.81
N ARG A 154 10.18 2.11 -9.92
CA ARG A 154 11.39 1.31 -10.16
C ARG A 154 11.07 -0.19 -10.28
N ALA A 155 10.10 -0.70 -9.51
CA ALA A 155 9.63 -2.07 -9.62
C ALA A 155 8.90 -2.33 -10.94
N TYR A 156 8.04 -1.41 -11.38
CA TYR A 156 7.35 -1.47 -12.67
C TYR A 156 8.32 -1.62 -13.83
N LEU A 157 9.35 -0.76 -13.91
CA LEU A 157 10.38 -0.84 -14.94
C LEU A 157 11.16 -2.17 -14.93
N ARG A 158 11.39 -2.76 -13.75
CA ARG A 158 12.06 -4.06 -13.63
C ARG A 158 11.19 -5.22 -14.11
N LEU A 159 9.91 -5.22 -13.74
CA LEU A 159 8.97 -6.30 -14.07
C LEU A 159 8.58 -6.31 -15.54
N ASP A 160 8.41 -5.13 -16.12
CA ASP A 160 8.02 -4.98 -17.52
C ASP A 160 9.17 -5.38 -18.49
N GLY A 161 10.42 -5.39 -18.02
CA GLY A 161 11.56 -5.85 -18.80
C GLY A 161 11.84 -5.02 -20.06
N GLY A 162 11.34 -3.78 -20.09
CA GLY A 162 11.50 -2.84 -21.21
C GLY A 162 10.50 -3.01 -22.35
N ARG A 163 9.32 -3.58 -22.07
CA ARG A 163 8.24 -3.75 -23.05
C ARG A 163 7.29 -2.56 -23.09
N ALA A 164 7.31 -1.71 -22.08
CA ALA A 164 6.56 -0.48 -21.99
C ALA A 164 7.02 0.47 -23.11
N PRO A 165 6.11 1.25 -23.69
CA PRO A 165 6.46 2.22 -24.71
C PRO A 165 7.54 3.19 -24.22
N THR A 166 8.45 3.63 -25.11
CA THR A 166 9.53 4.57 -24.79
C THR A 166 9.02 5.82 -24.06
N ALA A 167 7.86 6.34 -24.47
CA ALA A 167 7.24 7.50 -23.81
C ALA A 167 6.91 7.25 -22.32
N VAL A 168 6.55 6.02 -21.95
CA VAL A 168 6.29 5.64 -20.55
C VAL A 168 7.61 5.58 -19.77
N HIS A 169 8.65 4.99 -20.36
CA HIS A 169 9.99 5.00 -19.76
C HIS A 169 10.50 6.42 -19.52
N ASP A 170 10.41 7.29 -20.53
CA ASP A 170 10.87 8.68 -20.44
C ASP A 170 10.08 9.46 -19.37
N ALA A 171 8.77 9.26 -19.29
CA ALA A 171 7.93 9.85 -18.26
C ALA A 171 8.36 9.38 -16.85
N ILE A 172 8.55 8.07 -16.65
CA ILE A 172 8.97 7.52 -15.35
C ILE A 172 10.36 8.02 -14.97
N HIS A 173 11.33 8.02 -15.89
CA HIS A 173 12.67 8.54 -15.64
C HIS A 173 12.66 10.04 -15.32
N THR A 174 11.78 10.81 -15.97
CA THR A 174 11.60 12.23 -15.65
C THR A 174 11.06 12.42 -14.23
N ILE A 175 10.04 11.64 -13.84
CA ILE A 175 9.50 11.67 -12.48
C ILE A 175 10.60 11.35 -11.45
N LEU A 176 11.29 10.23 -11.62
CA LEU A 176 12.36 9.80 -10.71
C LEU A 176 13.49 10.83 -10.64
N GLY A 177 13.90 11.40 -11.78
CA GLY A 177 14.96 12.41 -11.82
C GLY A 177 14.59 13.75 -11.16
N VAL A 178 13.30 14.05 -11.01
CA VAL A 178 12.83 15.20 -10.20
C VAL A 178 12.89 14.88 -8.72
N LEU A 179 12.56 13.65 -8.32
CA LEU A 179 12.56 13.22 -6.93
C LEU A 179 13.99 13.14 -6.37
N ASP A 180 14.94 12.59 -7.12
CA ASP A 180 16.35 12.44 -6.69
C ASP A 180 17.10 13.79 -6.50
N ARG A 181 16.51 14.92 -6.91
CA ARG A 181 17.11 16.27 -6.86
C ARG A 181 16.52 17.19 -5.78
N GLY A 182 15.47 16.74 -5.08
CA GLY A 182 14.79 17.48 -4.02
C GLY A 182 15.33 17.14 -2.63
#